data_AF-A0A942FJ35-F1
#
_entry.id   AF-A0A942FJ35-F1
#
_cell.length_a   1.000
_cell.length_b   1.000
_cell.length_c   1.000
_cell.angle_alpha   90.00
_cell.angle_beta   90.00
_cell.angle_gamma   90.00
#
_symmetry.space_group_name_H-M   'P 1'
#
loop_
_entity.id
_entity.type
_entity.pdbx_description
1 polymer ?
#
loop_
_entity_poly.entity_id
_entity_poly.type
_entity_poly.pdbx_seq_one_letter_code
_entity_poly.pdbx_strand_id
1 'polypeptide(L)'
;MADKSICRIGIFYDGSYFAYPQRYFYHKRNLGWLSFKPFHSLIESYIRTKEKGYTDYRIVYASWTQGMFTSSEANEYQLRSDRNLQQDLMHAGIEIEYLPNSASNREKGVDVALAPKQV
;
A
#
# COMPACT_ATOMS: atom_id res chain seq x y z
N MET A 1 -17.58 -25.57 -21.45
CA MET A 1 -16.90 -25.54 -20.14
C MET A 1 -16.88 -24.08 -19.73
N ALA A 2 -17.52 -23.71 -18.61
CA ALA A 2 -17.56 -22.33 -18.15
C ALA A 2 -16.12 -21.80 -18.03
N ASP A 3 -15.88 -20.59 -18.52
CA ASP A 3 -14.60 -19.89 -18.40
C ASP A 3 -14.10 -20.04 -16.96
N LYS A 4 -12.91 -20.61 -16.83
CA LYS A 4 -12.29 -20.99 -15.58
C LYS A 4 -11.84 -19.69 -14.90
N SER A 5 -12.79 -19.02 -14.26
CA SER A 5 -12.66 -17.61 -13.89
C SER A 5 -11.47 -17.36 -12.96
N ILE A 6 -10.82 -16.22 -13.20
CA ILE A 6 -9.77 -15.65 -12.36
C ILE A 6 -10.45 -14.88 -11.22
N CYS A 7 -10.05 -15.13 -9.97
CA CYS A 7 -10.35 -14.27 -8.85
C CYS A 7 -9.50 -13.00 -8.96
N ARG A 8 -10.15 -11.87 -9.25
CA ARG A 8 -9.52 -10.56 -9.38
C ARG A 8 -9.53 -9.87 -8.04
N ILE A 9 -8.35 -9.52 -7.53
CA ILE A 9 -8.16 -8.91 -6.21
C ILE A 9 -7.75 -7.45 -6.42
N GLY A 10 -8.49 -6.53 -5.81
CA GLY A 10 -8.10 -5.14 -5.66
C GLY A 10 -7.53 -4.89 -4.25
N ILE A 11 -6.43 -4.16 -4.17
CA ILE A 11 -5.81 -3.78 -2.89
C ILE A 11 -5.75 -2.27 -2.75
N PHE A 12 -6.12 -1.77 -1.58
CA PHE A 12 -6.09 -0.36 -1.24
C PHE A 12 -5.35 -0.21 0.09
N TYR A 13 -4.09 0.21 0.01
CA TYR A 13 -3.24 0.42 1.17
C TYR A 13 -3.50 1.80 1.79
N ASP A 14 -3.78 1.79 3.09
CA ASP A 14 -3.61 2.96 3.94
C ASP A 14 -2.11 3.16 4.20
N GLY A 15 -1.52 4.11 3.48
CA GLY A 15 -0.10 4.37 3.57
C GLY A 15 0.34 4.95 4.90
N SER A 16 -0.52 5.73 5.56
CA SER A 16 -0.24 6.33 6.85
C SER A 16 -0.20 5.25 7.94
N TYR A 17 -1.12 4.29 7.85
CA TYR A 17 -1.11 3.10 8.70
C TYR A 17 0.13 2.22 8.47
N PHE A 18 0.55 1.98 7.22
CA PHE A 18 1.71 1.13 6.91
C PHE A 18 3.06 1.79 7.19
N ALA A 19 3.17 3.12 7.05
CA ALA A 19 4.42 3.84 7.21
C ALA A 19 5.00 3.72 8.64
N TYR A 20 4.15 3.75 9.67
CA TYR A 20 4.61 3.67 11.07
C TYR A 20 5.18 2.29 11.43
N PRO A 21 4.48 1.16 11.23
CA PRO A 21 5.01 -0.18 11.47
C PRO A 21 6.26 -0.48 10.65
N GLN A 22 6.29 -0.07 9.37
CA GLN A 22 7.43 -0.32 8.51
C GLN A 22 8.71 0.34 9.05
N ARG A 23 8.62 1.60 9.48
CA ARG A 23 9.73 2.29 10.15
C ARG A 23 10.11 1.62 11.47
N TYR A 24 9.12 1.19 12.26
CA TYR A 24 9.37 0.47 13.51
C TYR A 24 10.13 -0.84 13.28
N PHE A 25 9.68 -1.69 12.36
CA PHE A 25 10.33 -2.98 12.09
C PHE A 25 11.71 -2.82 11.47
N TYR A 26 11.89 -1.82 10.60
CA TYR A 26 13.19 -1.51 10.02
C TYR A 26 14.20 -1.02 11.07
N HIS A 27 13.85 -0.01 11.86
CA HIS A 27 14.81 0.62 12.80
C HIS A 27 14.91 -0.07 14.16
N LYS A 28 13.79 -0.50 14.75
CA LYS A 28 13.74 -1.02 16.12
C LYS A 28 13.90 -2.53 16.19
N ARG A 29 13.50 -3.25 15.14
CA ARG A 29 13.53 -4.72 15.12
C ARG A 29 14.58 -5.30 14.16
N ASN A 30 15.19 -4.47 13.32
CA ASN A 30 16.18 -4.89 12.32
C ASN A 30 15.68 -6.06 11.44
N LEU A 31 14.38 -6.05 11.10
CA LEU A 31 13.76 -7.10 10.27
C LEU A 31 13.76 -6.74 8.77
N GLY A 32 14.36 -5.61 8.40
CA GLY A 32 14.40 -5.13 7.03
C GLY A 32 13.14 -4.38 6.62
N TRP A 33 13.05 -4.13 5.31
CA TRP A 33 12.02 -3.30 4.68
C TRP A 33 10.95 -4.19 4.05
N LEU A 34 9.68 -3.74 4.09
CA LEU A 34 8.58 -4.49 3.48
C LEU A 34 8.73 -4.51 1.96
N SER A 35 8.73 -5.71 1.38
CA SER A 35 8.70 -5.88 -0.07
C SER A 35 7.28 -6.19 -0.53
N PHE A 36 6.73 -5.31 -1.37
CA PHE A 36 5.33 -5.41 -1.80
C PHE A 36 5.07 -6.57 -2.77
N LYS A 37 6.03 -6.96 -3.62
CA LYS A 37 5.84 -8.11 -4.53
C LYS A 37 5.65 -9.44 -3.79
N PRO A 38 6.55 -9.84 -2.85
CA PRO A 38 6.30 -11.01 -2.02
C PRO A 38 5.03 -10.89 -1.17
N PHE A 39 4.72 -9.68 -0.70
CA PHE A 39 3.50 -9.46 0.07
C PHE A 39 2.23 -9.66 -0.76
N HIS A 40 2.20 -9.20 -2.01
CA HIS A 40 1.14 -9.48 -2.97
C HIS A 40 0.96 -10.99 -3.17
N SER A 41 2.05 -11.74 -3.40
CA SER A 41 1.98 -13.20 -3.53
C SER A 41 1.47 -13.90 -2.27
N LEU A 42 1.80 -13.37 -1.08
CA LEU A 42 1.27 -13.86 0.19
C LEU A 42 -0.25 -13.63 0.28
N ILE A 43 -0.74 -12.45 -0.11
CA ILE A 43 -2.17 -12.11 -0.11
C ILE A 43 -2.92 -13.02 -1.09
N GLU A 44 -2.43 -13.19 -2.33
CA GLU A 44 -3.03 -14.11 -3.31
C GLU A 44 -3.14 -15.54 -2.77
N SER A 45 -2.08 -16.01 -2.11
CA SER A 45 -2.04 -17.34 -1.47
C SER A 45 -3.03 -17.43 -0.30
N TYR A 46 -3.13 -16.38 0.52
CA TYR A 46 -4.07 -16.32 1.63
C TYR A 46 -5.51 -16.37 1.14
N ILE A 47 -5.88 -15.54 0.16
CA ILE A 47 -7.23 -15.52 -0.41
C ILE A 47 -7.57 -16.87 -1.03
N ARG A 48 -6.64 -17.52 -1.74
CA ARG A 48 -6.82 -18.89 -2.27
C ARG A 48 -7.15 -19.93 -1.20
N THR A 49 -6.69 -19.75 0.04
CA THR A 49 -7.03 -20.67 1.14
C THR A 49 -8.43 -20.44 1.71
N LYS A 50 -8.98 -19.24 1.52
CA LYS A 50 -10.28 -18.81 2.05
C LYS A 50 -11.39 -18.95 1.02
N GLU A 51 -11.15 -18.48 -0.19
CA GLU A 51 -12.05 -18.54 -1.32
C GLU A 51 -11.65 -19.71 -2.23
N LYS A 52 -12.63 -20.51 -2.65
CA LYS A 52 -12.43 -21.66 -3.55
C LYS A 52 -13.28 -21.49 -4.81
N GLY A 53 -12.94 -22.23 -5.87
CA GLY A 53 -13.74 -22.27 -7.11
C GLY A 53 -13.17 -21.46 -8.26
N TYR A 54 -12.12 -20.67 -8.03
CA TYR A 54 -11.37 -19.99 -9.09
C TYR A 54 -10.12 -20.78 -9.47
N THR A 55 -9.69 -20.63 -10.73
CA THR A 55 -8.48 -21.32 -11.21
C THR A 55 -7.20 -20.56 -10.96
N ASP A 56 -7.31 -19.24 -10.80
CA ASP A 56 -6.20 -18.38 -10.44
C ASP A 56 -6.69 -17.23 -9.54
N TYR A 57 -5.75 -16.64 -8.81
CA TYR A 57 -5.97 -15.56 -7.86
C TYR A 57 -4.92 -14.50 -8.13
N ARG A 58 -5.37 -13.34 -8.61
CA ARG A 58 -4.47 -12.30 -9.10
C ARG A 58 -4.84 -10.96 -8.55
N ILE A 59 -3.85 -10.27 -8.00
CA ILE A 59 -3.96 -8.83 -7.75
C ILE A 59 -3.94 -8.14 -9.10
N VAL A 60 -5.07 -7.56 -9.47
CA VAL A 60 -5.25 -6.83 -10.74
C VAL A 60 -5.13 -5.31 -10.56
N TYR A 61 -5.25 -4.85 -9.31
CA TYR A 61 -5.13 -3.44 -8.96
C TYR A 61 -4.57 -3.32 -7.55
N ALA A 62 -3.63 -2.39 -7.37
CA ALA A 62 -3.14 -2.01 -6.05
C ALA A 62 -2.92 -0.50 -6.02
N SER A 63 -3.37 0.14 -4.94
CA SER A 63 -3.13 1.56 -4.70
C SER A 63 -2.65 1.82 -3.28
N TRP A 64 -1.94 2.93 -3.12
CA TRP A 64 -1.40 3.45 -1.87
C TRP A 64 -1.89 4.88 -1.69
N THR A 65 -2.62 5.14 -0.60
CA THR A 65 -3.12 6.48 -0.29
C THR A 65 -2.50 6.96 1.01
N GLN A 66 -1.82 8.12 1.00
CA GLN A 66 -1.09 8.61 2.18
C GLN A 66 -1.09 10.14 2.26
N GLY A 67 -1.12 10.67 3.48
CA GLY A 67 -0.79 12.08 3.74
C GLY A 67 0.67 12.39 3.41
N MET A 68 0.93 13.49 2.70
CA MET A 68 2.28 13.96 2.38
C MET A 68 2.55 15.32 3.01
N PHE A 69 3.68 15.40 3.72
CA PHE A 69 4.20 16.66 4.22
C PHE A 69 4.76 17.50 3.07
N THR A 70 4.63 18.82 3.20
CA THR A 70 5.28 19.73 2.24
C THR A 70 6.79 19.68 2.37
N SER A 71 7.52 20.09 1.33
CA SER A 71 8.99 20.14 1.38
C SER A 71 9.53 21.08 2.46
N SER A 72 8.75 22.08 2.88
CA SER A 72 9.08 22.97 4.00
C SER A 72 8.93 22.32 5.37
N GLU A 73 8.08 21.30 5.49
CA GLU A 73 7.79 20.60 6.76
C GLU A 73 8.63 19.31 6.91
N ALA A 74 9.16 18.79 5.81
CA ALA A 74 9.94 17.56 5.79
C ALA A 74 11.44 17.81 5.95
N ASN A 75 12.10 16.99 6.77
CA ASN A 75 13.56 16.95 6.84
C ASN A 75 14.17 16.06 5.74
N GLU A 76 15.47 16.17 5.52
CA GLU A 76 16.18 15.41 4.47
C GLU A 76 16.01 13.89 4.62
N TYR A 77 15.98 13.40 5.86
CA TYR A 77 15.78 11.99 6.14
C TYR A 77 14.39 11.51 5.70
N GLN A 78 13.34 12.28 5.99
CA GLN A 78 11.97 12.00 5.56
C GLN A 78 11.86 12.03 4.04
N LEU A 79 12.39 13.06 3.38
CA LEU A 79 12.38 13.14 1.91
C LEU A 79 13.06 11.94 1.25
N ARG A 80 14.19 11.48 1.80
CA ARG A 80 14.89 10.29 1.31
C ARG A 80 14.08 9.02 1.55
N SER A 81 13.49 8.85 2.74
CA SER A 81 12.65 7.70 3.07
C SER A 81 11.43 7.62 2.17
N ASP A 82 10.77 8.76 1.91
CA ASP A 82 9.57 8.83 1.09
C ASP A 82 9.91 8.51 -0.37
N ARG A 83 11.05 9.01 -0.88
CA ARG A 83 11.54 8.64 -2.22
C ARG A 83 11.83 7.15 -2.35
N ASN A 84 12.47 6.53 -1.36
CA ASN A 84 12.75 5.08 -1.40
C ASN A 84 11.44 4.29 -1.44
N LEU A 85 10.48 4.63 -0.58
CA LEU A 85 9.16 4.00 -0.55
C LEU A 85 8.44 4.15 -1.89
N GLN A 86 8.44 5.35 -2.49
CA GLN A 86 7.83 5.58 -3.80
C GLN A 86 8.42 4.66 -4.86
N GLN A 87 9.75 4.51 -4.89
CA GLN A 87 10.39 3.60 -5.82
C GLN A 87 9.93 2.16 -5.60
N ASP A 88 9.85 1.68 -4.35
CA ASP A 88 9.41 0.32 -4.06
C ASP A 88 7.95 0.08 -4.49
N LEU A 89 7.06 1.03 -4.22
CA LEU A 89 5.66 1.00 -4.64
C LEU A 89 5.53 0.96 -6.17
N MET A 90 6.28 1.81 -6.88
CA MET A 90 6.32 1.81 -8.35
C MET A 90 6.84 0.48 -8.91
N HIS A 91 7.92 -0.06 -8.35
CA HIS A 91 8.46 -1.36 -8.78
C HIS A 91 7.46 -2.50 -8.57
N ALA A 92 6.58 -2.40 -7.58
CA ALA A 92 5.52 -3.34 -7.29
C ALA A 92 4.23 -3.11 -8.10
N GLY A 93 4.17 -2.05 -8.92
CA GLY A 93 2.99 -1.71 -9.72
C GLY A 93 1.84 -1.15 -8.88
N ILE A 94 2.14 -0.50 -7.75
CA ILE A 94 1.15 0.13 -6.87
C ILE A 94 0.98 1.58 -7.29
N GLU A 95 -0.25 2.00 -7.56
CA GLU A 95 -0.58 3.40 -7.84
C GLU A 95 -0.51 4.24 -6.56
N ILE A 96 0.20 5.35 -6.62
CA ILE A 96 0.45 6.20 -5.45
C ILE A 96 -0.42 7.44 -5.52
N GLU A 97 -1.21 7.68 -4.47
CA GLU A 97 -2.02 8.88 -4.28
C GLU A 97 -1.60 9.59 -3.00
N TYR A 98 -1.06 10.80 -3.15
CA TYR A 98 -0.71 11.65 -2.02
C TYR A 98 -1.79 12.69 -1.76
N LEU A 99 -2.26 12.73 -0.52
CA LEU A 99 -3.16 13.76 -0.03
C LEU A 99 -2.32 14.85 0.65
N PRO A 100 -2.52 16.14 0.33
CA PRO A 100 -1.83 17.21 1.02
C PRO A 100 -2.25 17.23 2.49
N ASN A 101 -1.27 17.15 3.39
CA ASN A 101 -1.55 17.35 4.81
C ASN A 101 -2.04 18.78 5.02
N SER A 102 -3.18 18.95 5.70
CA SER A 102 -3.66 20.29 6.03
C SER A 102 -2.72 20.95 7.05
N ALA A 103 -2.43 22.24 6.88
CA ALA A 103 -1.60 23.05 7.80
C ALA A 103 -2.07 23.01 9.27
N SER A 104 -3.29 22.52 9.53
CA SER A 104 -3.84 22.26 10.87
C SER A 104 -3.40 20.92 11.49
N ASN A 105 -2.37 20.24 10.96
CA ASN A 105 -1.79 19.00 11.52
C ASN A 105 -2.77 17.83 11.68
N ARG A 106 -3.93 17.87 11.01
CA ARG A 106 -4.86 16.74 10.94
C ARG A 106 -4.72 16.11 9.56
N GLU A 107 -4.27 14.85 9.53
CA GLU A 107 -4.53 13.94 8.42
C GLU A 107 -6.04 13.89 8.22
N LYS A 108 -6.52 14.58 7.20
CA LYS A 108 -7.89 14.45 6.74
C LYS A 108 -7.83 13.51 5.53
N GLY A 109 -8.26 12.26 5.72
CA GLY A 109 -8.95 11.58 4.63
C GLY A 109 -8.24 10.45 3.91
N VAL A 110 -7.30 9.72 4.53
CA VAL A 110 -6.93 8.40 3.95
C VAL A 110 -8.15 7.48 3.97
N ASP A 111 -8.84 7.35 5.11
CA ASP A 111 -10.11 6.60 5.21
C ASP A 111 -11.18 7.10 4.22
N VAL A 112 -11.28 8.41 4.02
CA VAL A 112 -12.25 9.04 3.11
C VAL A 112 -11.90 8.78 1.64
N ALA A 113 -10.61 8.79 1.29
CA ALA A 113 -10.14 8.53 -0.07
C ALA A 113 -10.14 7.04 -0.42
N LEU A 114 -10.03 6.15 0.58
CA LEU A 114 -10.14 4.70 0.40
C LEU A 114 -11.61 4.26 0.23
N ALA A 115 -12.56 4.91 0.90
CA ALA A 115 -13.98 4.55 0.87
C ALA A 115 -14.59 4.40 -0.55
N PRO A 116 -14.43 5.35 -1.50
CA PRO A 116 -14.99 5.19 -2.85
C PRO A 116 -14.28 4.14 -3.69
N LYS A 117 -13.07 3.72 -3.31
CA LYS A 117 -12.29 2.73 -4.06
C LYS A 117 -12.64 1.28 -3.69
N GLN A 118 -13.31 1.07 -2.56
CA GLN A 118 -13.68 -0.26 -2.05
C GLN A 118 -15.03 -0.79 -2.57
N VAL A 119 -15.70 -0.06 -3.47
CA VAL A 119 -17.05 -0.35 -3.99
C VAL A 119 -17.00 -1.22 -5.24
#